data_AF-A0A369VXX3-F1
#
_entry.id   AF-A0A369VXX3-F1
#
_cell.length_a   1.000
_cell.length_b   1.000
_cell.length_c   1.000
_cell.angle_alpha   90.00
_cell.angle_beta   90.00
_cell.angle_gamma   90.00
#
_symmetry.space_group_name_H-M   'P 1'
#
loop_
_entity.id
_entity.type
_entity.pdbx_description
1 polymer ?
#
loop_
_entity_poly.entity_id
_entity_poly.type
_entity_poly.pdbx_seq_one_letter_code
_entity_poly.pdbx_strand_id
1 'polypeptide(L)'
;MPPAAPSFWFLLAVATSLAAYVLYGIGLRRRLVEPNRASWLIWSAAAAVEAATYTAVNPHGPQAWVFLLSAGACLLVTLAIWRRGAWDRPTADELFCMAACLAALVLWLAFRSAFWAHMLVVAAVPVSFWPTWASTWADRTRERSPAWGLWTIGDLATLIVATRSESGGMGEYAYILVELACHAGMWLMVGLLTINPLRSLGWRNGRFFVLDAYAPADNLFRIGETHLGKAVYAAQGFAEGETIIRFTGRRFRADRVPSDLSGRADRFVQVTPDTVMGPSGRIDDLINHSCAPNAGLRFLSGGVFLIAVRAIAPGEEIAWDYSTTMMASDWQMLCQCGAPDCRGTIGNFSTLPPERQEWYRARNLVAPYLRRSDTVGGWREVELARLSG
;
A
#
# COMPACT_ATOMS: atom_id res chain seq x y z
N MET A 1 30.79 34.58 27.95
CA MET A 1 29.50 34.93 27.33
C MET A 1 28.58 33.73 27.44
N PRO A 2 27.31 33.88 27.85
CA PRO A 2 26.35 32.79 27.72
C PRO A 2 26.24 32.38 26.24
N PRO A 3 26.05 31.08 25.93
CA PRO A 3 25.86 30.65 24.56
C PRO A 3 24.66 31.38 23.96
N ALA A 4 24.82 31.89 22.74
CA ALA A 4 23.73 32.54 22.02
C ALA A 4 22.53 31.58 21.94
N ALA A 5 21.32 32.11 22.14
CA ALA A 5 20.11 31.32 22.01
C ALA A 5 20.04 30.70 20.61
N PRO A 6 19.60 29.44 20.48
CA PRO A 6 19.48 28.79 19.17
C PRO A 6 18.53 29.57 18.26
N SER A 7 18.90 29.69 16.98
CA SER A 7 18.08 30.42 16.01
C SER A 7 16.73 29.73 15.80
N PHE A 8 15.71 30.52 15.44
CA PHE A 8 14.38 29.98 15.10
C PHE A 8 14.47 28.87 14.04
N TRP A 9 15.28 29.06 13.00
CA TRP A 9 15.46 28.11 11.91
C TRP A 9 16.13 26.81 12.37
N PHE A 10 17.09 26.89 13.29
CA PHE A 10 17.70 25.70 13.89
C PHE A 10 16.67 24.90 14.70
N LEU A 11 15.88 25.58 15.55
CA LEU A 11 14.83 24.93 16.32
C LEU A 11 13.76 24.31 15.42
N LEU A 12 13.39 24.98 14.33
CA LEU A 12 12.43 24.48 13.35
C LEU A 12 12.95 23.22 12.65
N ALA A 13 14.22 23.21 12.22
CA ALA A 13 14.85 22.05 11.59
C ALA A 13 14.82 20.82 12.50
N VAL A 14 15.25 20.98 13.76
CA VAL A 14 15.25 19.89 14.75
C VAL A 14 13.83 19.42 15.06
N ALA A 15 12.89 20.34 15.31
CA ALA A 15 11.53 19.99 15.69
C ALA A 15 10.77 19.25 14.58
N THR A 16 10.90 19.71 13.34
CA THR A 16 10.23 19.08 12.19
C THR A 16 10.83 17.72 11.85
N SER A 17 12.16 17.57 11.91
CA SER A 17 12.83 16.28 11.70
C SER A 17 12.42 15.24 12.76
N LEU A 18 12.43 15.60 14.05
CA LEU A 18 11.99 14.68 15.11
C LEU A 18 10.50 14.34 15.00
N ALA A 19 9.64 15.33 14.69
CA ALA A 19 8.23 15.10 14.47
C ALA A 19 7.97 14.16 13.27
N ALA A 20 8.78 14.26 12.21
CA ALA A 20 8.69 13.39 11.05
C ALA A 20 8.90 11.92 11.43
N TYR A 21 9.96 11.59 12.19
CA TYR A 21 10.19 10.22 12.68
C TYR A 21 9.04 9.69 13.53
N VAL A 22 8.49 10.53 14.42
CA VAL A 22 7.34 10.15 15.27
C VAL A 22 6.12 9.85 14.40
N LEU A 23 5.78 10.72 13.45
CA LEU A 23 4.63 10.53 12.57
C LEU A 23 4.81 9.32 11.64
N TYR A 24 6.02 9.11 11.11
CA TYR A 24 6.32 7.94 10.29
C TYR A 24 6.17 6.65 11.11
N GLY A 25 6.68 6.63 12.34
CA GLY A 25 6.50 5.51 13.27
C GLY A 25 5.04 5.23 13.64
N ILE A 26 4.21 6.28 13.81
CA ILE A 26 2.76 6.14 14.00
C ILE A 26 2.12 5.52 12.75
N GLY A 27 2.49 6.00 11.56
CA GLY A 27 2.04 5.44 10.28
C GLY A 27 2.38 3.95 10.15
N LEU A 28 3.62 3.57 10.46
CA LEU A 28 4.08 2.19 10.45
C LEU A 28 3.32 1.32 11.47
N ARG A 29 3.08 1.85 12.68
CA ARG A 29 2.31 1.13 13.71
C ARG A 29 0.87 0.89 13.26
N ARG A 30 0.27 1.84 12.54
CA ARG A 30 -1.11 1.81 12.03
C ARG A 30 -1.25 1.15 10.65
N ARG A 31 -0.16 0.67 10.04
CA ARG A 31 -0.15 0.09 8.68
C ARG A 31 -0.65 1.07 7.60
N LEU A 32 -0.29 2.34 7.76
CA LEU A 32 -0.59 3.39 6.77
C LEU A 32 0.56 3.59 5.77
N VAL A 33 1.72 3.02 6.08
CA VAL A 33 2.88 2.97 5.19
C VAL A 33 3.40 1.53 5.11
N GLU A 34 3.93 1.19 3.95
CA GLU A 34 4.64 -0.03 3.60
C GLU A 34 6.04 0.35 3.14
N PRO A 35 6.97 0.57 4.08
CA PRO A 35 8.27 1.16 3.76
C PRO A 35 9.15 0.26 2.90
N ASN A 36 9.97 0.85 2.02
CA ASN A 36 11.03 0.07 1.38
C ASN A 36 12.12 -0.31 2.40
N ARG A 37 12.27 -1.61 2.65
CA ARG A 37 13.22 -2.19 3.61
C ARG A 37 14.69 -1.91 3.30
N ALA A 38 15.07 -1.88 2.02
CA ALA A 38 16.46 -1.70 1.61
C ALA A 38 16.90 -0.26 1.89
N SER A 39 16.06 0.72 1.53
CA SER A 39 16.34 2.14 1.82
C SER A 39 16.48 2.39 3.32
N TRP A 40 15.56 1.87 4.14
CA TRP A 40 15.65 2.04 5.61
C TRP A 40 16.88 1.38 6.23
N LEU A 41 17.31 0.22 5.71
CA LEU A 41 18.57 -0.41 6.11
C LEU A 41 19.77 0.48 5.75
N ILE A 42 19.81 1.00 4.51
CA ILE A 42 20.88 1.89 4.04
C ILE A 42 20.92 3.15 4.91
N TRP A 43 19.78 3.82 5.13
CA TRP A 43 19.69 5.03 5.94
C TRP A 43 20.06 4.80 7.40
N SER A 44 19.71 3.64 7.97
CA SER A 44 20.13 3.31 9.34
C SER A 44 21.64 3.14 9.46
N ALA A 45 22.27 2.48 8.49
CA ALA A 45 23.72 2.33 8.46
C ALA A 45 24.42 3.68 8.24
N ALA A 46 23.95 4.47 7.28
CA ALA A 46 24.49 5.80 6.97
C ALA A 46 24.39 6.75 8.18
N ALA A 47 23.21 6.86 8.79
CA ALA A 47 23.00 7.71 9.96
C ALA A 47 23.85 7.27 11.17
N ALA A 48 24.05 5.97 11.35
CA ALA A 48 24.92 5.46 12.42
C ALA A 48 26.39 5.84 12.20
N VAL A 49 26.89 5.74 10.96
CA VAL A 49 28.26 6.16 10.60
C VAL A 49 28.43 7.66 10.79
N GLU A 50 27.44 8.46 10.36
CA GLU A 50 27.44 9.91 10.52
C GLU A 50 27.46 10.30 12.00
N ALA A 51 26.58 9.71 12.81
CA ALA A 51 26.54 9.94 14.25
C ALA A 51 27.85 9.55 14.95
N ALA A 52 28.48 8.43 14.56
CA ALA A 52 29.77 8.00 15.09
C ALA A 52 30.90 8.98 14.71
N THR A 53 30.88 9.48 13.47
CA THR A 53 31.88 10.44 12.98
C THR A 53 31.75 11.78 13.69
N TYR A 54 30.53 12.30 13.81
CA TYR A 54 30.30 13.57 14.50
C TYR A 54 30.56 13.50 16.00
N THR A 55 30.24 12.39 16.67
CA THR A 55 30.57 12.22 18.09
C THR A 55 32.08 12.12 18.31
N ALA A 56 32.83 11.53 17.38
CA ALA A 56 34.29 11.50 17.44
C ALA A 56 34.93 12.89 17.22
N VAL A 57 34.38 13.70 16.31
CA VAL A 57 34.92 15.02 15.97
C VAL A 57 34.45 16.13 16.92
N ASN A 58 33.21 16.07 17.40
CA ASN A 58 32.61 17.08 18.26
C ASN A 58 31.70 16.45 19.35
N PRO A 59 32.28 15.76 20.35
CA PRO A 59 31.54 14.95 21.33
C PRO A 59 30.57 15.74 22.22
N HIS A 60 30.78 17.04 22.38
CA HIS A 60 29.96 17.91 23.23
C HIS A 60 29.09 18.90 22.43
N GLY A 61 29.14 18.82 21.09
CA GLY A 61 28.33 19.65 20.23
C GLY A 61 26.86 19.24 20.28
N PRO A 62 25.91 20.20 20.33
CA PRO A 62 24.47 19.87 20.26
C PRO A 62 24.10 19.11 18.97
N GLN A 63 24.87 19.28 17.89
CA GLN A 63 24.70 18.55 16.64
C GLN A 63 24.92 17.04 16.79
N ALA A 64 25.86 16.61 17.64
CA ALA A 64 26.14 15.19 17.86
C ALA A 64 24.90 14.45 18.41
N TRP A 65 24.13 15.11 19.29
CA TRP A 65 22.86 14.57 19.78
C TRP A 65 21.79 14.47 18.70
N VAL A 66 21.73 15.42 17.76
CA VAL A 66 20.78 15.38 16.64
C VAL A 66 21.05 14.16 15.75
N PHE A 67 22.31 13.91 15.41
CA PHE A 67 22.69 12.73 14.62
C PHE A 67 22.45 11.43 15.37
N LEU A 68 22.78 11.35 16.67
CA LEU A 68 22.51 10.17 17.49
C LEU A 68 21.01 9.85 17.58
N LEU A 69 20.16 10.85 17.78
CA LEU A 69 18.71 10.68 17.81
C LEU A 69 18.17 10.22 16.46
N SER A 70 18.66 10.79 15.36
CA SER A 70 18.26 10.41 14.00
C SER A 70 18.68 8.98 13.67
N ALA A 71 19.92 8.60 13.99
CA ALA A 71 20.41 7.23 13.83
C ALA A 71 19.58 6.22 14.64
N GLY A 72 19.27 6.56 15.90
CA GLY A 72 18.38 5.75 16.74
C GLY A 72 16.99 5.61 16.14
N ALA A 73 16.41 6.70 15.61
CA ALA A 73 15.10 6.67 14.98
C ALA A 73 15.08 5.81 13.70
N CYS A 74 16.07 5.97 12.82
CA CYS A 74 16.23 5.12 11.63
C CYS A 74 16.34 3.64 12.00
N LEU A 75 17.17 3.31 12.99
CA LEU A 75 17.33 1.94 13.46
C LEU A 75 16.01 1.37 14.00
N LEU A 76 15.25 2.14 14.78
CA LEU A 76 13.96 1.72 15.30
C LEU A 76 12.94 1.45 14.20
N VAL A 77 12.89 2.30 13.17
CA VAL A 77 12.02 2.08 12.01
C VAL A 77 12.43 0.82 11.25
N THR A 78 13.72 0.63 10.98
CA THR A 78 14.26 -0.58 10.33
C THR A 78 13.92 -1.84 11.12
N LEU A 79 14.17 -1.84 12.43
CA LEU A 79 13.81 -2.98 13.29
C LEU A 79 12.31 -3.24 13.32
N ALA A 80 11.48 -2.19 13.28
CA ALA A 80 10.03 -2.33 13.25
C ALA A 80 9.52 -2.92 11.92
N ILE A 81 10.13 -2.55 10.79
CA ILE A 81 9.87 -3.15 9.47
C ILE A 81 10.26 -4.64 9.51
N TRP A 82 11.47 -4.94 9.97
CA TRP A 82 12.06 -6.29 9.90
C TRP A 82 11.42 -7.29 10.88
N ARG A 83 10.89 -6.82 12.01
CA ARG A 83 10.12 -7.67 12.94
C ARG A 83 8.74 -8.06 12.43
N ARG A 84 8.20 -7.34 11.44
CA ARG A 84 6.80 -7.47 10.98
C ARG A 84 6.67 -8.03 9.56
N GLY A 85 7.73 -8.01 8.76
CA GLY A 85 7.72 -8.46 7.37
C GLY A 85 7.98 -9.95 7.20
N ALA A 86 7.38 -10.54 6.16
CA ALA A 86 7.89 -11.78 5.59
C ALA A 86 9.21 -11.48 4.87
N TRP A 87 10.19 -12.38 5.01
CA TRP A 87 11.52 -12.19 4.45
C TRP A 87 11.52 -12.52 2.95
N ASP A 88 11.28 -11.52 2.10
CA ASP A 88 11.48 -11.68 0.66
C ASP A 88 12.94 -11.41 0.27
N ARG A 89 13.42 -11.99 -0.82
CA ARG A 89 14.75 -11.64 -1.34
C ARG A 89 14.75 -10.20 -1.88
N PRO A 90 15.85 -9.44 -1.71
CA PRO A 90 15.97 -8.11 -2.32
C PRO A 90 15.83 -8.20 -3.85
N THR A 91 15.19 -7.20 -4.44
CA THR A 91 15.15 -7.06 -5.90
C THR A 91 16.51 -6.63 -6.45
N ALA A 92 16.71 -6.70 -7.77
CA ALA A 92 17.99 -6.37 -8.38
C ALA A 92 18.40 -4.90 -8.16
N ASP A 93 17.43 -3.98 -8.20
CA ASP A 93 17.60 -2.56 -7.90
C ASP A 93 17.91 -2.31 -6.42
N GLU A 94 17.23 -3.00 -5.50
CA GLU A 94 17.55 -2.97 -4.07
C GLU A 94 18.99 -3.43 -3.80
N LEU A 95 19.39 -4.57 -4.40
CA LEU A 95 20.73 -5.12 -4.25
C LEU A 95 21.80 -4.19 -4.82
N PHE A 96 21.55 -3.57 -5.97
CA PHE A 96 22.46 -2.60 -6.57
C PHE A 96 22.65 -1.39 -5.63
N CYS A 97 21.56 -0.81 -5.11
CA CYS A 97 21.65 0.35 -4.22
C CYS A 97 22.39 0.00 -2.91
N MET A 98 22.09 -1.15 -2.32
CA MET A 98 22.80 -1.63 -1.12
C MET A 98 24.30 -1.82 -1.39
N ALA A 99 24.66 -2.43 -2.52
CA ALA A 99 26.06 -2.64 -2.90
C ALA A 99 26.79 -1.32 -3.19
N ALA A 100 26.14 -0.39 -3.88
CA ALA A 100 26.69 0.93 -4.19
C ALA A 100 26.94 1.77 -2.92
N CYS A 101 25.98 1.80 -1.98
CA CYS A 101 26.14 2.49 -0.71
C CYS A 101 27.19 1.82 0.19
N LEU A 102 27.29 0.49 0.18
CA LEU A 102 28.36 -0.23 0.90
C LEU A 102 29.74 0.07 0.30
N ALA A 103 29.86 0.08 -1.03
CA ALA A 103 31.09 0.44 -1.71
C ALA A 103 31.50 1.89 -1.40
N ALA A 104 30.52 2.80 -1.36
CA ALA A 104 30.73 4.18 -0.93
C ALA A 104 31.28 4.26 0.51
N LEU A 105 30.72 3.49 1.44
CA LEU A 105 31.22 3.44 2.83
C LEU A 105 32.65 2.88 2.92
N VAL A 106 32.97 1.84 2.14
CA VAL A 106 34.32 1.25 2.11
C VAL A 106 35.34 2.23 1.51
N LEU A 107 34.97 2.90 0.42
CA LEU A 107 35.82 3.92 -0.19
C LEU A 107 36.02 5.11 0.76
N TRP A 108 34.97 5.55 1.44
CA TRP A 108 35.05 6.58 2.48
C TRP A 108 36.10 6.26 3.55
N LEU A 109 36.14 5.01 4.05
CA LEU A 109 37.16 4.55 5.00
C LEU A 109 38.60 4.59 4.42
N ALA A 110 38.74 4.44 3.11
CA ALA A 110 40.04 4.45 2.43
C ALA A 110 40.53 5.89 2.12
N PHE A 111 39.63 6.85 1.93
CA PHE A 111 39.99 8.23 1.60
C PHE A 111 40.45 9.01 2.84
N ARG A 112 41.73 9.42 2.87
CA ARG A 112 42.27 10.36 3.87
C ARG A 112 41.92 11.83 3.57
N SER A 113 40.84 12.08 2.85
CA SER A 113 40.40 13.42 2.43
C SER A 113 38.94 13.63 2.80
N ALA A 114 38.69 14.60 3.68
CA ALA A 114 37.34 14.97 4.11
C ALA A 114 36.46 15.41 2.93
N PHE A 115 37.04 16.05 1.91
CA PHE A 115 36.30 16.52 0.73
C PHE A 115 35.73 15.36 -0.10
N TRP A 116 36.57 14.39 -0.49
CA TRP A 116 36.12 13.25 -1.31
C TRP A 116 35.22 12.31 -0.54
N ALA A 117 35.50 12.12 0.75
CA ALA A 117 34.61 11.45 1.68
C ALA A 117 33.20 12.08 1.66
N HIS A 118 33.12 13.40 1.75
CA HIS A 118 31.85 14.13 1.73
C HIS A 118 31.14 14.04 0.37
N MET A 119 31.86 14.21 -0.74
CA MET A 119 31.27 14.11 -2.09
C MET A 119 30.72 12.71 -2.40
N LEU A 120 31.34 11.67 -1.85
CA LEU A 120 30.85 10.30 -1.99
C LEU A 120 29.54 10.07 -1.25
N VAL A 121 29.37 10.68 -0.08
CA VAL A 121 28.09 10.69 0.65
C VAL A 121 27.03 11.42 -0.15
N VAL A 122 27.33 12.61 -0.70
CA VAL A 122 26.41 13.36 -1.57
C VAL A 122 25.93 12.51 -2.75
N ALA A 123 26.82 11.74 -3.39
CA ALA A 123 26.45 10.84 -4.48
C ALA A 123 25.64 9.61 -4.02
N ALA A 124 25.85 9.13 -2.80
CA ALA A 124 25.17 7.96 -2.25
C ALA A 124 23.71 8.27 -1.82
N VAL A 125 23.40 9.52 -1.47
CA VAL A 125 22.05 9.91 -1.00
C VAL A 125 20.96 9.57 -2.04
N PRO A 126 21.01 10.02 -3.31
CA PRO A 126 19.97 9.69 -4.29
C PRO A 126 19.86 8.17 -4.55
N VAL A 127 21.00 7.47 -4.54
CA VAL A 127 21.04 6.00 -4.69
C VAL A 127 20.31 5.31 -3.54
N SER A 128 20.46 5.81 -2.32
CA SER A 128 19.74 5.28 -1.15
C SER A 128 18.23 5.52 -1.19
N PHE A 129 17.77 6.58 -1.88
CA PHE A 129 16.35 6.88 -2.06
C PHE A 129 15.70 6.10 -3.21
N TRP A 130 16.50 5.62 -4.16
CA TRP A 130 16.00 4.97 -5.36
C TRP A 130 15.00 3.83 -5.11
N PRO A 131 15.23 2.88 -4.17
CA PRO A 131 14.27 1.80 -3.94
C PRO A 131 12.94 2.32 -3.37
N THR A 132 12.97 3.36 -2.54
CA THR A 132 11.77 4.02 -2.02
C THR A 132 11.02 4.76 -3.12
N TRP A 133 11.74 5.47 -4.00
CA TRP A 133 11.14 6.11 -5.17
C TRP A 133 10.49 5.09 -6.10
N ALA A 134 11.21 4.02 -6.47
CA ALA A 134 10.69 2.96 -7.32
C ALA A 134 9.43 2.30 -6.72
N SER A 135 9.47 2.00 -5.41
CA SER A 135 8.33 1.47 -4.66
C SER A 135 7.12 2.42 -4.70
N THR A 136 7.36 3.72 -4.47
CA THR A 136 6.31 4.75 -4.46
C THR A 136 5.76 5.04 -5.85
N TRP A 137 6.59 4.92 -6.89
CA TRP A 137 6.17 5.08 -8.28
C TRP A 137 5.23 3.95 -8.70
N ALA A 138 5.50 2.72 -8.25
CA ALA A 138 4.63 1.58 -8.48
C ALA A 138 3.31 1.70 -7.70
N ASP A 139 3.36 2.18 -6.46
CA ASP A 139 2.19 2.42 -5.64
C ASP A 139 2.43 3.58 -4.64
N ARG A 140 1.78 4.71 -4.93
CA ARG A 140 1.94 5.96 -4.15
C ARG A 140 1.44 5.81 -2.71
N THR A 141 0.62 4.81 -2.41
CA THR A 141 0.07 4.60 -1.07
C THR A 141 1.08 4.00 -0.10
N ARG A 142 2.14 3.35 -0.61
CA ARG A 142 3.17 2.69 0.21
C ARG A 142 3.92 3.65 1.12
N GLU A 143 4.22 4.85 0.67
CA GLU A 143 5.03 5.82 1.42
C GLU A 143 4.24 7.04 1.88
N ARG A 144 2.90 6.99 1.84
CA ARG A 144 2.02 8.14 2.08
C ARG A 144 2.01 8.60 3.54
N SER A 145 2.99 9.43 3.91
CA SER A 145 3.20 9.96 5.25
C SER A 145 3.57 11.44 5.26
N PRO A 146 3.07 12.26 6.22
CA PRO A 146 3.45 13.68 6.33
C PRO A 146 4.89 13.87 6.75
N ALA A 147 5.53 12.80 7.22
CA ALA A 147 6.95 12.81 7.56
C ALA A 147 7.81 13.33 6.40
N TRP A 148 7.50 12.96 5.15
CA TRP A 148 8.23 13.44 3.97
C TRP A 148 8.17 14.98 3.81
N GLY A 149 7.01 15.58 4.07
CA GLY A 149 6.87 17.03 4.06
C GLY A 149 7.57 17.70 5.24
N LEU A 150 7.53 17.08 6.42
CA LEU A 150 8.24 17.59 7.59
C LEU A 150 9.76 17.52 7.44
N TRP A 151 10.32 16.43 6.90
CA TRP A 151 11.74 16.36 6.56
C TRP A 151 12.12 17.40 5.51
N THR A 152 11.30 17.59 4.47
CA THR A 152 11.52 18.66 3.46
C THR A 152 11.57 20.05 4.09
N ILE A 153 10.65 20.37 5.01
CA ILE A 153 10.65 21.65 5.74
C ILE A 153 11.89 21.76 6.64
N GLY A 154 12.28 20.66 7.28
CA GLY A 154 13.48 20.56 8.09
C GLY A 154 14.75 20.87 7.30
N ASP A 155 14.91 20.24 6.14
CA ASP A 155 16.07 20.46 5.26
C ASP A 155 16.12 21.90 4.72
N LEU A 156 14.97 22.47 4.38
CA LEU A 156 14.88 23.87 3.97
C LEU A 156 15.30 24.81 5.11
N ALA A 157 14.87 24.53 6.34
CA ALA A 157 15.31 25.29 7.51
C ALA A 157 16.82 25.13 7.76
N THR A 158 17.36 23.92 7.60
CA THR A 158 18.81 23.65 7.66
C THR A 158 19.57 24.44 6.61
N LEU A 159 19.07 24.52 5.37
CA LEU A 159 19.66 25.34 4.30
C LEU A 159 19.68 26.83 4.67
N ILE A 160 18.60 27.34 5.28
CA ILE A 160 18.55 28.74 5.76
C ILE A 160 19.54 28.98 6.90
N VAL A 161 19.75 28.01 7.80
CA VAL A 161 20.78 28.12 8.83
C VAL A 161 22.17 28.14 8.20
N ALA A 162 22.46 27.23 7.27
CA ALA A 162 23.76 27.13 6.61
C ALA A 162 24.10 28.41 5.83
N THR A 163 23.17 28.95 5.04
CA THR A 163 23.37 30.19 4.25
C THR A 163 23.55 31.45 5.09
N ARG A 164 23.12 31.42 6.36
CA ARG A 164 23.31 32.52 7.32
C ARG A 164 24.55 32.35 8.19
N SER A 165 25.22 31.19 8.11
CA SER A 165 26.48 30.95 8.80
C SER A 165 27.65 31.34 7.90
N GLU A 166 28.65 32.04 8.44
CA GLU A 166 29.83 32.48 7.68
C GLU A 166 30.79 31.30 7.33
N SER A 167 30.45 30.07 7.70
CA SER A 167 31.34 28.90 7.68
C SER A 167 31.13 27.93 6.52
N GLY A 168 30.09 28.09 5.69
CA GLY A 168 29.68 27.05 4.73
C GLY A 168 30.58 26.90 3.51
N GLY A 169 31.26 25.77 3.37
CA GLY A 169 31.96 25.37 2.14
C GLY A 169 30.99 24.81 1.07
N MET A 170 31.37 24.84 -0.22
CA MET A 170 30.54 24.36 -1.35
C MET A 170 30.00 22.92 -1.15
N GLY A 171 30.76 22.06 -0.47
CA GLY A 171 30.35 20.69 -0.20
C GLY A 171 29.18 20.55 0.80
N GLU A 172 29.09 21.43 1.81
CA GLU A 172 28.00 21.39 2.80
C GLU A 172 26.66 21.73 2.15
N TYR A 173 26.66 22.74 1.27
CA TYR A 173 25.47 23.10 0.50
C TYR A 173 25.03 21.99 -0.45
N ALA A 174 25.98 21.30 -1.10
CA ALA A 174 25.66 20.20 -2.02
C ALA A 174 24.90 19.07 -1.31
N TYR A 175 25.33 18.71 -0.09
CA TYR A 175 24.65 17.70 0.71
C TYR A 175 23.22 18.10 1.06
N ILE A 176 23.05 19.29 1.65
CA ILE A 176 21.74 19.79 2.09
C ILE A 176 20.77 19.91 0.91
N LEU A 177 21.25 20.38 -0.26
CA LEU A 177 20.43 20.50 -1.47
C LEU A 177 20.00 19.14 -2.01
N VAL A 178 20.88 18.13 -1.98
CA VAL A 178 20.56 16.78 -2.44
C VAL A 178 19.58 16.09 -1.50
N GLU A 179 19.75 16.20 -0.17
CA GLU A 179 18.76 15.70 0.79
C GLU A 179 17.40 16.37 0.61
N LEU A 180 17.40 17.72 0.52
CA LEU A 180 16.19 18.49 0.29
C LEU A 180 15.48 18.03 -0.99
N ALA A 181 16.21 17.83 -2.09
CA ALA A 181 15.66 17.34 -3.33
C ALA A 181 15.10 15.91 -3.19
N CYS A 182 15.76 15.05 -2.42
CA CYS A 182 15.32 13.68 -2.18
C CYS A 182 14.01 13.63 -1.39
N HIS A 183 13.94 14.34 -0.25
CA HIS A 183 12.75 14.43 0.56
C HIS A 183 11.61 15.17 -0.16
N ALA A 184 11.90 16.28 -0.86
CA ALA A 184 10.89 16.99 -1.65
C ALA A 184 10.36 16.15 -2.81
N GLY A 185 11.24 15.38 -3.47
CA GLY A 185 10.86 14.42 -4.51
C GLY A 185 9.92 13.35 -3.97
N MET A 186 10.27 12.75 -2.82
CA MET A 186 9.36 11.84 -2.11
C MET A 186 8.02 12.49 -1.77
N TRP A 187 8.05 13.70 -1.21
CA TRP A 187 6.84 14.43 -0.82
C TRP A 187 5.94 14.73 -2.03
N LEU A 188 6.53 15.10 -3.17
CA LEU A 188 5.83 15.30 -4.44
C LEU A 188 5.22 13.98 -4.96
N MET A 189 5.97 12.88 -4.87
CA MET A 189 5.52 11.56 -5.31
C MET A 189 4.39 11.02 -4.45
N VAL A 190 4.38 11.22 -3.14
CA VAL A 190 3.22 10.85 -2.31
C VAL A 190 2.06 11.85 -2.42
N GLY A 191 2.33 13.00 -3.08
CA GLY A 191 1.39 14.05 -3.44
C GLY A 191 1.45 15.24 -2.47
N LEU A 192 1.96 16.38 -2.94
CA LEU A 192 2.14 17.64 -2.17
C LEU A 192 0.90 18.05 -1.35
N LEU A 193 -0.31 17.70 -1.83
CA LEU A 193 -1.61 18.09 -1.29
C LEU A 193 -2.43 16.92 -0.71
N THR A 194 -1.93 15.68 -0.74
CA THR A 194 -2.73 14.50 -0.34
C THR A 194 -2.79 14.30 1.17
N ILE A 195 -2.04 15.09 1.93
CA ILE A 195 -2.06 15.11 3.38
C ILE A 195 -2.53 16.50 3.80
N ASN A 196 -3.84 16.69 3.82
CA ASN A 196 -4.43 17.86 4.44
C ASN A 196 -4.15 17.78 5.96
N PRO A 197 -3.33 18.68 6.55
CA PRO A 197 -3.00 18.63 7.96
C PRO A 197 -4.25 18.79 8.85
N LEU A 198 -5.28 19.51 8.38
CA LEU A 198 -6.57 19.64 9.08
C LEU A 198 -7.40 18.34 9.07
N ARG A 199 -7.16 17.45 8.11
CA ARG A 199 -7.76 16.09 8.07
C ARG A 199 -6.87 15.01 8.68
N SER A 200 -5.60 15.31 8.93
CA SER A 200 -4.62 14.37 9.47
C SER A 200 -4.31 14.62 10.95
N LEU A 201 -4.74 15.76 11.48
CA LEU A 201 -4.60 16.16 12.87
C LEU A 201 -5.92 16.80 13.31
N GLY A 202 -6.56 16.26 14.36
CA GLY A 202 -7.83 16.81 14.82
C GLY A 202 -8.46 16.01 15.95
N TRP A 203 -9.64 16.43 16.39
CA TRP A 203 -10.42 15.75 17.43
C TRP A 203 -11.67 15.13 16.80
N ARG A 204 -11.92 13.84 17.07
CA ARG A 204 -13.15 13.14 16.67
C ARG A 204 -13.65 12.32 17.85
N ASN A 205 -14.92 12.49 18.23
CA ASN A 205 -15.53 11.81 19.38
C ASN A 205 -14.71 11.92 20.69
N GLY A 206 -14.15 13.10 20.98
CA GLY A 206 -13.34 13.34 22.19
C GLY A 206 -11.95 12.70 22.18
N ARG A 207 -11.49 12.11 21.07
CA ARG A 207 -10.13 11.58 20.92
C ARG A 207 -9.37 12.37 19.85
N PHE A 208 -8.15 12.79 20.19
CA PHE A 208 -7.22 13.36 19.21
C PHE A 208 -6.72 12.25 18.28
N PHE A 209 -6.84 12.46 16.98
CA PHE A 209 -6.32 11.55 15.96
C PHE A 209 -5.10 12.19 15.27
N VAL A 210 -4.12 11.33 14.99
CA VAL A 210 -2.87 11.66 14.30
C VAL A 210 -2.75 10.69 13.15
N LEU A 211 -2.95 11.18 11.93
CA LEU A 211 -3.20 10.45 10.69
C LEU A 211 -4.58 9.78 10.70
N ASP A 212 -5.51 10.33 9.93
CA ASP A 212 -6.70 9.57 9.56
C ASP A 212 -6.21 8.43 8.64
N ALA A 213 -6.72 7.22 8.84
CA ALA A 213 -6.52 6.16 7.87
C ALA A 213 -7.24 6.62 6.61
N TYR A 214 -6.51 7.27 5.69
CA TYR A 214 -7.15 7.86 4.52
C TYR A 214 -7.71 6.71 3.70
N ALA A 215 -9.04 6.58 3.72
CA ALA A 215 -9.78 5.87 2.70
C ALA A 215 -9.31 6.37 1.33
N PRO A 216 -9.17 5.52 0.31
CA PRO A 216 -8.58 5.88 -0.98
C PRO A 216 -9.16 7.21 -1.51
N ALA A 217 -8.29 8.01 -2.13
CA ALA A 217 -8.71 9.21 -2.83
C ALA A 217 -9.73 8.78 -3.90
N ASP A 218 -10.91 9.39 -3.82
CA ASP A 218 -12.17 9.01 -4.44
C ASP A 218 -12.79 7.72 -3.88
N ASN A 219 -13.96 7.85 -3.25
CA ASN A 219 -14.83 6.71 -3.04
C ASN A 219 -15.03 6.08 -4.42
N LEU A 220 -14.39 4.94 -4.69
CA LEU A 220 -14.53 4.21 -5.97
C LEU A 220 -15.98 3.77 -6.25
N PHE A 221 -16.79 3.79 -5.19
CA PHE A 221 -18.13 3.28 -5.17
C PHE A 221 -19.09 4.27 -4.52
N ARG A 222 -20.32 4.30 -5.02
CA ARG A 222 -21.48 4.89 -4.38
C ARG A 222 -22.47 3.80 -4.06
N ILE A 223 -22.98 3.76 -2.83
CA ILE A 223 -24.08 2.85 -2.47
C ILE A 223 -25.39 3.57 -2.77
N GLY A 224 -26.29 2.89 -3.48
CA GLY A 224 -27.65 3.34 -3.71
C GLY A 224 -28.65 2.22 -3.43
N GLU A 225 -29.89 2.43 -3.85
CA GLU A 225 -30.97 1.45 -3.74
C GLU A 225 -31.64 1.25 -5.11
N THR A 226 -32.00 0.01 -5.39
CA THR A 226 -32.85 -0.42 -6.50
C THR A 226 -34.07 -1.16 -5.94
N HIS A 227 -34.95 -1.65 -6.80
CA HIS A 227 -36.03 -2.55 -6.39
C HIS A 227 -35.52 -3.88 -5.81
N LEU A 228 -34.22 -4.20 -5.95
CA LEU A 228 -33.56 -5.37 -5.38
C LEU A 228 -32.95 -5.09 -3.99
N GLY A 229 -33.07 -3.86 -3.48
CA GLY A 229 -32.44 -3.41 -2.24
C GLY A 229 -31.16 -2.62 -2.51
N LYS A 230 -30.14 -2.78 -1.66
CA LYS A 230 -28.89 -2.02 -1.79
C LYS A 230 -28.13 -2.45 -3.05
N ALA A 231 -27.51 -1.49 -3.72
CA ALA A 231 -26.69 -1.70 -4.90
C ALA A 231 -25.40 -0.89 -4.84
N VAL A 232 -24.38 -1.36 -5.55
CA VAL A 232 -23.07 -0.70 -5.66
C VAL A 232 -22.94 -0.09 -7.04
N TYR A 233 -22.70 1.21 -7.09
CA TYR A 233 -22.48 1.96 -8.32
C TYR A 233 -21.02 2.39 -8.41
N ALA A 234 -20.48 2.38 -9.63
CA ALA A 234 -19.17 2.94 -9.92
C ALA A 234 -19.23 4.46 -9.69
N ALA A 235 -18.39 5.02 -8.81
CA ALA A 235 -18.30 6.47 -8.63
C ALA A 235 -17.28 7.11 -9.59
N GLN A 236 -16.39 6.29 -10.13
CA GLN A 236 -15.50 6.60 -11.25
C GLN A 236 -15.61 5.52 -12.32
N GLY A 237 -15.00 5.73 -13.48
CA GLY A 237 -14.96 4.72 -14.53
C GLY A 237 -13.97 3.60 -14.21
N PHE A 238 -14.26 2.38 -14.68
CA PHE A 238 -13.33 1.26 -14.71
C PHE A 238 -13.08 0.82 -16.16
N ALA A 239 -11.83 0.60 -16.54
CA ALA A 239 -11.48 0.01 -17.83
C ALA A 239 -11.77 -1.49 -17.87
N GLU A 240 -11.98 -2.05 -19.07
CA GLU A 240 -12.09 -3.51 -19.22
C GLU A 240 -10.82 -4.22 -18.69
N GLY A 241 -11.01 -5.27 -17.90
CA GLY A 241 -9.93 -6.01 -17.26
C GLY A 241 -9.39 -5.38 -15.98
N GLU A 242 -9.84 -4.18 -15.61
CA GLU A 242 -9.42 -3.51 -14.37
C GLU A 242 -9.97 -4.22 -13.13
N THR A 243 -9.16 -4.26 -12.06
CA THR A 243 -9.59 -4.81 -10.78
C THR A 243 -10.47 -3.81 -10.04
N ILE A 244 -11.71 -4.21 -9.76
CA ILE A 244 -12.69 -3.38 -9.07
C ILE A 244 -12.48 -3.49 -7.56
N ILE A 245 -12.59 -4.70 -7.01
CA ILE A 245 -12.49 -4.94 -5.56
C ILE A 245 -12.08 -6.38 -5.27
N ARG A 246 -11.37 -6.58 -4.16
CA ARG A 246 -11.11 -7.92 -3.61
C ARG A 246 -12.27 -8.36 -2.73
N PHE A 247 -12.80 -9.55 -2.99
CA PHE A 247 -13.77 -10.20 -2.12
C PHE A 247 -13.06 -10.74 -0.88
N THR A 248 -13.65 -10.47 0.28
CA THR A 248 -13.11 -10.87 1.59
C THR A 248 -14.19 -11.51 2.43
N GLY A 249 -13.80 -12.27 3.44
CA GLY A 249 -14.78 -12.95 4.28
C GLY A 249 -14.16 -14.12 5.02
N ARG A 250 -14.82 -14.54 6.10
CA ARG A 250 -14.43 -15.77 6.80
C ARG A 250 -14.80 -16.98 5.95
N ARG A 251 -13.91 -17.96 5.89
CA ARG A 251 -14.16 -19.22 5.20
C ARG A 251 -14.81 -20.22 6.14
N PHE A 252 -15.79 -20.94 5.60
CA PHE A 252 -16.53 -21.99 6.28
C PHE A 252 -16.59 -23.20 5.36
N ARG A 253 -16.61 -24.40 5.95
CA ARG A 253 -16.99 -25.58 5.17
C ARG A 253 -18.43 -25.44 4.71
N ALA A 254 -18.70 -25.80 3.46
CA ALA A 254 -20.02 -25.67 2.84
C ALA A 254 -21.10 -26.46 3.60
N ASP A 255 -20.74 -27.63 4.16
CA ASP A 255 -21.63 -28.48 4.96
C ASP A 255 -22.02 -27.90 6.34
N ARG A 256 -21.37 -26.81 6.77
CA ARG A 256 -21.65 -26.13 8.04
C ARG A 256 -22.45 -24.84 7.89
N VAL A 257 -22.77 -24.45 6.66
CA VAL A 257 -23.60 -23.27 6.41
C VAL A 257 -25.06 -23.72 6.39
N PRO A 258 -25.93 -23.16 7.25
CA PRO A 258 -27.35 -23.48 7.24
C PRO A 258 -27.95 -23.25 5.85
N SER A 259 -28.82 -24.16 5.42
CA SER A 259 -29.47 -24.10 4.10
C SER A 259 -30.64 -23.10 4.04
N ASP A 260 -31.07 -22.58 5.18
CA ASP A 260 -32.26 -21.74 5.39
C ASP A 260 -31.93 -20.26 5.63
N LEU A 261 -30.75 -19.81 5.21
CA LEU A 261 -30.34 -18.42 5.34
C LEU A 261 -31.14 -17.52 4.39
N SER A 262 -31.54 -16.35 4.89
CA SER A 262 -32.24 -15.35 4.10
C SER A 262 -31.74 -13.94 4.40
N GLY A 263 -31.96 -13.02 3.45
CA GLY A 263 -31.61 -11.61 3.61
C GLY A 263 -30.10 -11.37 3.74
N ARG A 264 -29.67 -10.61 4.77
CA ARG A 264 -28.24 -10.29 4.97
C ARG A 264 -27.37 -11.50 5.28
N ALA A 265 -27.96 -12.60 5.71
CA ALA A 265 -27.25 -13.83 6.04
C ALA A 265 -26.98 -14.72 4.81
N ASP A 266 -27.62 -14.45 3.66
CA ASP A 266 -27.51 -15.24 2.44
C ASP A 266 -26.54 -14.61 1.42
N ARG A 267 -25.28 -14.43 1.85
CA ARG A 267 -24.24 -13.74 1.07
C ARG A 267 -22.95 -14.55 1.03
N PHE A 268 -23.09 -15.83 0.73
CA PHE A 268 -21.96 -16.75 0.65
C PHE A 268 -21.49 -16.90 -0.80
N VAL A 269 -20.18 -16.86 -0.99
CA VAL A 269 -19.53 -17.11 -2.28
C VAL A 269 -18.76 -18.42 -2.19
N GLN A 270 -19.09 -19.41 -3.00
CA GLN A 270 -18.35 -20.67 -3.02
C GLN A 270 -16.95 -20.44 -3.61
N VAL A 271 -15.91 -20.83 -2.87
CA VAL A 271 -14.50 -20.56 -3.25
C VAL A 271 -13.72 -21.83 -3.56
N THR A 272 -14.15 -22.97 -3.04
CA THR A 272 -13.69 -24.32 -3.41
C THR A 272 -14.92 -25.26 -3.43
N PRO A 273 -14.79 -26.51 -3.88
CA PRO A 273 -15.89 -27.47 -3.83
C PRO A 273 -16.54 -27.62 -2.45
N ASP A 274 -15.74 -27.52 -1.39
CA ASP A 274 -16.11 -27.79 0.00
C ASP A 274 -16.09 -26.55 0.91
N THR A 275 -15.72 -25.38 0.38
CA THR A 275 -15.55 -24.15 1.16
C THR A 275 -16.30 -22.98 0.55
N VAL A 276 -17.00 -22.25 1.42
CA VAL A 276 -17.68 -20.99 1.10
C VAL A 276 -17.07 -19.85 1.89
N MET A 277 -16.98 -18.68 1.26
CA MET A 277 -16.64 -17.41 1.88
C MET A 277 -17.93 -16.74 2.31
N GLY A 278 -18.09 -16.50 3.61
CA GLY A 278 -19.24 -15.76 4.15
C GLY A 278 -19.09 -14.25 3.99
N PRO A 279 -20.13 -13.48 4.35
CA PRO A 279 -20.14 -12.02 4.21
C PRO A 279 -19.00 -11.36 4.96
N SER A 280 -18.42 -10.33 4.35
CA SER A 280 -17.28 -9.58 4.86
C SER A 280 -17.68 -8.46 5.84
N GLY A 281 -18.93 -8.02 5.78
CA GLY A 281 -19.44 -6.81 6.42
C GLY A 281 -19.09 -5.52 5.66
N ARG A 282 -18.56 -5.62 4.44
CA ARG A 282 -18.10 -4.48 3.60
C ARG A 282 -18.89 -4.40 2.30
N ILE A 283 -18.41 -3.59 1.37
CA ILE A 283 -19.15 -3.23 0.14
C ILE A 283 -19.26 -4.38 -0.88
N ASP A 284 -18.33 -5.35 -0.84
CA ASP A 284 -18.39 -6.58 -1.66
C ASP A 284 -19.68 -7.38 -1.40
N ASP A 285 -20.21 -7.34 -0.18
CA ASP A 285 -21.49 -7.96 0.19
C ASP A 285 -22.73 -7.31 -0.45
N LEU A 286 -22.57 -6.15 -1.09
CA LEU A 286 -23.66 -5.35 -1.66
C LEU A 286 -23.70 -5.37 -3.19
N ILE A 287 -22.77 -6.10 -3.83
CA ILE A 287 -22.67 -6.16 -5.29
C ILE A 287 -23.67 -7.20 -5.80
N ASN A 288 -24.67 -6.73 -6.54
CA ASN A 288 -25.80 -7.54 -6.96
C ASN A 288 -25.48 -8.50 -8.10
N HIS A 289 -26.44 -9.40 -8.32
CA HIS A 289 -26.49 -10.25 -9.48
C HIS A 289 -26.96 -9.51 -10.74
N SER A 290 -26.37 -9.80 -11.90
CA SER A 290 -26.98 -9.52 -13.21
C SER A 290 -26.80 -10.68 -14.19
N CYS A 291 -27.84 -10.95 -14.99
CA CYS A 291 -27.77 -11.91 -16.11
C CYS A 291 -26.99 -11.37 -17.31
N ALA A 292 -26.77 -10.05 -17.37
CA ALA A 292 -25.90 -9.36 -18.32
C ALA A 292 -24.85 -8.55 -17.53
N PRO A 293 -23.90 -9.22 -16.85
CA PRO A 293 -23.01 -8.57 -15.89
C PRO A 293 -21.97 -7.70 -16.59
N ASN A 294 -21.53 -6.65 -15.89
CA ASN A 294 -20.38 -5.83 -16.30
C ASN A 294 -19.11 -6.17 -15.51
N ALA A 295 -19.22 -7.03 -14.49
CA ALA A 295 -18.10 -7.51 -13.68
C ALA A 295 -18.14 -9.04 -13.50
N GLY A 296 -17.00 -9.64 -13.15
CA GLY A 296 -16.87 -11.08 -12.92
C GLY A 296 -15.72 -11.43 -11.99
N LEU A 297 -15.81 -12.58 -11.33
CA LEU A 297 -14.80 -13.00 -10.35
C LEU A 297 -13.62 -13.72 -11.01
N ARG A 298 -12.40 -13.34 -10.61
CA ARG A 298 -11.16 -14.05 -10.91
C ARG A 298 -10.55 -14.60 -9.62
N PHE A 299 -10.18 -15.87 -9.68
CA PHE A 299 -9.54 -16.60 -8.59
C PHE A 299 -8.03 -16.64 -8.87
N LEU A 300 -7.30 -15.80 -8.15
CA LEU A 300 -5.85 -15.64 -8.27
C LEU A 300 -5.17 -16.12 -6.98
N SER A 301 -3.86 -16.36 -7.00
CA SER A 301 -3.09 -16.78 -5.83
C SER A 301 -3.24 -15.84 -4.62
N GLY A 302 -3.48 -14.55 -4.87
CA GLY A 302 -3.71 -13.53 -3.84
C GLY A 302 -5.14 -13.47 -3.29
N GLY A 303 -6.10 -14.21 -3.84
CA GLY A 303 -7.51 -14.19 -3.41
C GLY A 303 -8.52 -14.12 -4.56
N VAL A 304 -9.75 -13.76 -4.22
CA VAL A 304 -10.87 -13.61 -5.16
C VAL A 304 -11.06 -12.13 -5.47
N PHE A 305 -10.99 -11.77 -6.74
CA PHE A 305 -11.06 -10.38 -7.19
C PHE A 305 -12.19 -10.21 -8.19
N LEU A 306 -12.99 -9.16 -8.01
CA LEU A 306 -13.97 -8.73 -8.98
C LEU A 306 -13.27 -7.85 -10.02
N ILE A 307 -13.41 -8.23 -11.29
CA ILE A 307 -12.77 -7.59 -12.44
C ILE A 307 -13.85 -7.05 -13.37
N ALA A 308 -13.62 -5.88 -13.96
CA ALA A 308 -14.48 -5.32 -14.99
C ALA A 308 -14.39 -6.18 -16.28
N VAL A 309 -15.52 -6.65 -16.79
CA VAL A 309 -15.60 -7.51 -18.00
C VAL A 309 -15.78 -6.68 -19.27
N ARG A 310 -16.14 -5.42 -19.10
CA ARG A 310 -16.16 -4.35 -20.11
C ARG A 310 -15.85 -3.04 -19.40
N ALA A 311 -15.64 -1.95 -20.13
CA ALA A 311 -15.60 -0.63 -19.51
C ALA A 311 -16.91 -0.36 -18.73
N ILE A 312 -16.79 0.19 -17.52
CA ILE A 312 -17.89 0.58 -16.63
C ILE A 312 -17.83 2.10 -16.46
N ALA A 313 -18.88 2.82 -16.85
CA ALA A 313 -18.92 4.27 -16.69
C ALA A 313 -19.25 4.70 -15.24
N PRO A 314 -18.85 5.90 -14.81
CA PRO A 314 -19.35 6.48 -13.57
C PRO A 314 -20.89 6.50 -13.55
N GLY A 315 -21.47 6.07 -12.44
CA GLY A 315 -22.91 5.96 -12.23
C GLY A 315 -23.53 4.62 -12.63
N GLU A 316 -22.80 3.72 -13.32
CA GLU A 316 -23.30 2.38 -13.62
C GLU A 316 -23.34 1.48 -12.37
N GLU A 317 -24.37 0.65 -12.25
CA GLU A 317 -24.41 -0.41 -11.23
C GLU A 317 -23.39 -1.50 -11.57
N ILE A 318 -22.59 -1.91 -10.59
CA ILE A 318 -21.62 -3.00 -10.72
C ILE A 318 -22.34 -4.28 -10.31
N ALA A 319 -22.37 -5.27 -11.21
CA ALA A 319 -23.03 -6.54 -10.98
C ALA A 319 -22.30 -7.70 -11.66
N TRP A 320 -22.37 -8.88 -11.05
CA TRP A 320 -21.74 -10.11 -11.56
C TRP A 320 -22.72 -11.30 -11.58
N ASP A 321 -22.39 -12.37 -12.31
CA ASP A 321 -23.25 -13.56 -12.37
C ASP A 321 -22.88 -14.55 -11.26
N TYR A 322 -23.72 -14.63 -10.23
CA TYR A 322 -23.53 -15.52 -9.08
C TYR A 322 -23.35 -17.00 -9.47
N SER A 323 -23.92 -17.43 -10.59
CA SER A 323 -23.81 -18.82 -11.06
C SER A 323 -22.35 -19.21 -11.32
N THR A 324 -21.46 -18.25 -11.58
CA THR A 324 -20.03 -18.46 -11.89
C THR A 324 -19.20 -19.01 -10.72
N THR A 325 -19.79 -19.16 -9.54
CA THR A 325 -19.20 -19.86 -8.40
C THR A 325 -20.01 -21.07 -7.96
N MET A 326 -21.22 -21.29 -8.47
CA MET A 326 -22.11 -22.29 -7.89
C MET A 326 -21.92 -23.67 -8.49
N MET A 327 -21.53 -24.64 -7.66
CA MET A 327 -21.41 -26.04 -8.04
C MET A 327 -22.31 -26.93 -7.17
N ALA A 328 -23.24 -27.64 -7.81
CA ALA A 328 -24.06 -28.68 -7.19
C ALA A 328 -24.67 -28.26 -5.83
N SER A 329 -25.15 -27.01 -5.76
CA SER A 329 -25.83 -26.43 -4.61
C SER A 329 -27.35 -26.51 -4.79
N ASP A 330 -28.08 -26.71 -3.70
CA ASP A 330 -29.54 -26.59 -3.67
C ASP A 330 -30.02 -25.13 -3.62
N TRP A 331 -29.09 -24.17 -3.52
CA TRP A 331 -29.42 -22.75 -3.50
C TRP A 331 -29.95 -22.29 -4.85
N GLN A 332 -31.04 -21.52 -4.80
CA GLN A 332 -31.63 -20.85 -5.94
C GLN A 332 -32.17 -19.49 -5.52
N MET A 333 -32.17 -18.53 -6.46
CA MET A 333 -32.72 -17.19 -6.25
C MET A 333 -33.58 -16.76 -7.42
N LEU A 334 -34.76 -16.21 -7.12
CA LEU A 334 -35.59 -15.52 -8.12
C LEU A 334 -34.88 -14.24 -8.59
N CYS A 335 -34.63 -14.14 -9.89
CA CYS A 335 -33.92 -13.04 -10.51
C CYS A 335 -34.88 -11.97 -11.03
N GLN A 336 -34.65 -10.73 -10.61
CA GLN A 336 -35.34 -9.55 -11.13
C GLN A 336 -34.33 -8.48 -11.59
N CYS A 337 -33.18 -8.90 -12.14
CA CYS A 337 -32.08 -7.98 -12.49
C CYS A 337 -32.39 -7.00 -13.64
N GLY A 338 -33.49 -7.19 -14.37
CA GLY A 338 -33.90 -6.28 -15.45
C GLY A 338 -33.09 -6.39 -16.75
N ALA A 339 -32.13 -7.31 -16.84
CA ALA A 339 -31.43 -7.58 -18.10
C ALA A 339 -32.40 -8.12 -19.18
N PRO A 340 -32.21 -7.78 -20.48
CA PRO A 340 -33.08 -8.27 -21.56
C PRO A 340 -33.20 -9.79 -21.58
N ASP A 341 -32.10 -10.50 -21.35
CA ASP A 341 -32.03 -11.96 -21.30
C ASP A 341 -31.99 -12.48 -19.85
N CYS A 342 -32.82 -11.90 -18.97
CA CYS A 342 -32.97 -12.34 -17.59
C CYS A 342 -33.41 -13.81 -17.53
N ARG A 343 -32.73 -14.61 -16.70
CA ARG A 343 -32.99 -16.05 -16.59
C ARG A 343 -34.16 -16.41 -15.68
N GLY A 344 -34.70 -15.46 -14.92
CA GLY A 344 -35.78 -15.68 -13.96
C GLY A 344 -35.36 -16.41 -12.69
N THR A 345 -34.51 -17.44 -12.78
CA THR A 345 -33.96 -18.16 -11.62
C THR A 345 -32.45 -18.35 -11.76
N ILE A 346 -31.71 -18.03 -10.70
CA ILE A 346 -30.25 -18.19 -10.62
C ILE A 346 -29.91 -19.39 -9.75
N GLY A 347 -28.90 -20.16 -10.13
CA GLY A 347 -28.44 -21.33 -9.39
C GLY A 347 -27.11 -21.83 -9.93
N ASN A 348 -26.96 -23.15 -10.02
CA ASN A 348 -25.71 -23.79 -10.42
C ASN A 348 -25.19 -23.38 -11.81
N PHE A 349 -23.87 -23.29 -11.96
CA PHE A 349 -23.22 -22.98 -13.24
C PHE A 349 -23.65 -23.93 -14.37
N SER A 350 -23.94 -25.18 -14.04
CA SER A 350 -24.39 -26.22 -14.98
C SER A 350 -25.75 -25.93 -15.62
N THR A 351 -26.58 -25.05 -15.04
CA THR A 351 -27.88 -24.67 -15.59
C THR A 351 -27.78 -23.56 -16.63
N LEU A 352 -26.60 -22.93 -16.77
CA LEU A 352 -26.36 -21.95 -17.82
C LEU A 352 -26.39 -22.60 -19.21
N PRO A 353 -26.87 -21.88 -20.25
CA PRO A 353 -26.70 -22.32 -21.64
C PRO A 353 -25.23 -22.63 -21.95
N PRO A 354 -24.92 -23.69 -22.74
CA PRO A 354 -23.54 -24.09 -23.03
C PRO A 354 -22.66 -22.95 -23.56
N GLU A 355 -23.23 -22.08 -24.40
CA GLU A 355 -22.54 -20.91 -24.94
C GLU A 355 -22.13 -19.91 -23.85
N ARG A 356 -23.00 -19.65 -22.86
CA ARG A 356 -22.66 -18.80 -21.71
C ARG A 356 -21.60 -19.45 -20.83
N GLN A 357 -21.70 -20.77 -20.60
CA GLN A 357 -20.66 -21.49 -19.84
C GLN A 357 -19.29 -21.32 -20.51
N GLU A 358 -19.23 -21.48 -21.83
CA GLU A 358 -17.99 -21.31 -22.59
C GLU A 358 -17.50 -19.87 -22.57
N TRP A 359 -18.40 -18.90 -22.70
CA TRP A 359 -18.06 -17.47 -22.63
C TRP A 359 -17.35 -17.10 -21.31
N TYR A 360 -17.86 -17.58 -20.17
CA TYR A 360 -17.24 -17.33 -18.86
C TYR A 360 -15.92 -18.07 -18.70
N ARG A 361 -15.83 -19.33 -19.16
CA ARG A 361 -14.61 -20.14 -19.09
C ARG A 361 -13.49 -19.51 -19.92
N ALA A 362 -13.77 -19.12 -21.17
CA ALA A 362 -12.80 -18.51 -22.08
C ALA A 362 -12.24 -17.19 -21.54
N ARG A 363 -13.01 -16.46 -20.73
CA ARG A 363 -12.59 -15.18 -20.10
C ARG A 363 -11.99 -15.34 -18.71
N ASN A 364 -11.85 -16.58 -18.24
CA ASN A 364 -11.37 -16.90 -16.90
C ASN A 364 -12.19 -16.23 -15.78
N LEU A 365 -13.52 -16.24 -15.92
CA LEU A 365 -14.48 -15.60 -15.00
C LEU A 365 -15.27 -16.62 -14.16
N VAL A 366 -14.80 -17.86 -14.08
CA VAL A 366 -15.42 -18.94 -13.30
C VAL A 366 -14.49 -19.40 -12.19
N ALA A 367 -15.09 -19.91 -11.11
CA ALA A 367 -14.34 -20.57 -10.07
C ALA A 367 -13.51 -21.77 -10.62
N PRO A 368 -12.31 -22.05 -10.10
CA PRO A 368 -11.41 -23.05 -10.68
C PRO A 368 -12.02 -24.45 -10.84
N TYR A 369 -12.89 -24.86 -9.91
CA TYR A 369 -13.58 -26.15 -9.93
C TYR A 369 -14.72 -26.24 -10.96
N LEU A 370 -15.08 -25.14 -11.62
CA LEU A 370 -16.05 -25.11 -12.73
C LEU A 370 -15.38 -25.12 -14.11
N ARG A 371 -14.04 -25.07 -14.17
CA ARG A 371 -13.26 -25.23 -15.39
C ARG A 371 -13.26 -26.70 -15.82
N ARG A 372 -13.15 -26.95 -17.13
CA ARG A 372 -13.15 -28.32 -17.66
C ARG A 372 -11.90 -29.08 -17.21
N SER A 373 -12.04 -30.37 -16.91
CA SER A 373 -10.99 -31.25 -16.37
C SER A 373 -9.76 -31.41 -17.27
N ASP A 374 -9.92 -31.27 -18.59
CA ASP A 374 -8.88 -31.26 -19.62
C ASP A 374 -7.97 -30.01 -19.58
N THR A 375 -8.41 -28.92 -18.95
CA THR A 375 -7.59 -27.72 -18.71
C THR A 375 -6.83 -27.74 -17.38
N VAL A 376 -7.00 -28.80 -16.56
CA VAL A 376 -6.47 -28.91 -15.19
C VAL A 376 -5.09 -29.63 -15.15
N GLY A 377 -4.30 -29.51 -16.22
CA GLY A 377 -2.99 -30.15 -16.32
C GLY A 377 -1.87 -29.56 -15.45
N GLY A 378 -2.14 -28.58 -14.57
CA GLY A 378 -1.08 -27.91 -13.79
C GLY A 378 -1.43 -27.42 -12.39
N TRP A 379 -2.67 -27.59 -11.90
CA TRP A 379 -3.13 -26.94 -10.65
C TRP A 379 -3.41 -27.90 -9.48
N ARG A 380 -3.42 -29.22 -9.71
CA ARG A 380 -4.13 -30.16 -8.81
C ARG A 380 -3.39 -30.60 -7.54
N GLU A 381 -2.06 -30.53 -7.45
CA GLU A 381 -1.35 -31.11 -6.29
C GLU A 381 -0.82 -30.12 -5.26
N VAL A 382 -0.57 -28.86 -5.62
CA VAL A 382 0.10 -27.91 -4.69
C VAL A 382 -0.88 -26.94 -4.01
N GLU A 383 -2.05 -26.68 -4.61
CA GLU A 383 -2.89 -25.53 -4.24
C GLU A 383 -4.14 -25.88 -3.42
N LEU A 384 -4.66 -27.10 -3.56
CA LEU A 384 -5.74 -27.62 -2.69
C LEU A 384 -5.31 -27.66 -1.22
N ALA A 385 -4.03 -27.93 -0.94
CA ALA A 385 -3.48 -27.93 0.41
C ALA A 385 -3.29 -26.51 1.01
N ARG A 386 -3.22 -25.46 0.19
CA ARG A 386 -2.99 -24.07 0.64
C ARG A 386 -4.28 -23.27 0.80
N LEU A 387 -5.33 -23.63 0.10
CA LEU A 387 -6.65 -22.97 0.22
C LEU A 387 -7.52 -23.56 1.34
N SER A 388 -7.16 -24.74 1.84
CA SER A 388 -7.77 -25.40 3.00
C SER A 388 -7.17 -24.99 4.37
N GLY A 389 -6.18 -24.07 4.38
CA GLY A 389 -5.47 -23.59 5.57
C GLY A 389 -5.99 -22.27 6.13
#